data_AF-A0AA35TN55-F1
#
_entry.id   AF-A0AA35TN55-F1
#
_cell.length_a   1.000
_cell.length_b   1.000
_cell.length_c   1.000
_cell.angle_alpha   90.00
_cell.angle_beta   90.00
_cell.angle_gamma   90.00
#
_symmetry.space_group_name_H-M   'P 1'
#
loop_
_entity.id
_entity.type
_entity.pdbx_description
1 polymer ?
#
loop_
_entity_poly.entity_id
_entity_poly.type
_entity_poly.pdbx_seq_one_letter_code
_entity_poly.pdbx_strand_id
1 'polypeptide(L)'
;MLVQSEPLTVVLPQFLRWIHSTKEEVARRTGFQYYPVLAAHRGLRFDVPILLAEIERRPNKLTASALVEENIHFADTLQCLKQAKKEGHPALQDVQSLSLANLHSHFAPEKPHQGHRALRDVEAMEDIFRNESVHNLLTSLSVQTATVTIQKWRKQRELRRKKRSLRDSLGQTITDSQAQSLLKKGLGFSKLCRLRATFLVDDDFQKELQRRKVGSQN
;
A
#
# COMPACT_ATOMS: atom_id res chain seq x y z
N MET A 1 13.00 -25.12 15.79
CA MET A 1 13.27 -25.46 14.38
C MET A 1 13.57 -24.18 13.64
N LEU A 2 14.76 -24.05 13.04
CA LEU A 2 15.05 -22.95 12.11
C LEU A 2 14.25 -23.25 10.83
N VAL A 3 13.22 -22.47 10.55
CA VAL A 3 12.55 -22.51 9.25
C VAL A 3 13.59 -22.05 8.23
N GLN A 4 14.08 -22.95 7.38
CA GLN A 4 14.90 -22.55 6.24
C GLN A 4 14.04 -21.62 5.39
N SER A 5 14.51 -20.39 5.20
CA SER A 5 13.81 -19.43 4.36
C SER A 5 13.88 -19.86 2.90
N GLU A 6 12.75 -20.20 2.31
CA GLU A 6 12.65 -20.43 0.87
C GLU A 6 12.74 -19.10 0.09
N PRO A 7 13.32 -19.11 -1.13
CA PRO A 7 13.39 -17.92 -1.96
C PRO A 7 12.00 -17.51 -2.46
N LEU A 8 11.77 -16.19 -2.61
CA LEU A 8 10.49 -15.66 -3.11
C LEU A 8 10.11 -16.16 -4.51
N THR A 9 11.08 -16.63 -5.31
CA THR A 9 10.84 -17.28 -6.61
C THR A 9 10.07 -18.59 -6.50
N VAL A 10 10.08 -19.23 -5.32
CA VAL A 10 9.36 -20.47 -5.00
C VAL A 10 8.10 -20.16 -4.19
N VAL A 11 8.23 -19.29 -3.18
CA VAL A 11 7.13 -18.96 -2.25
C VAL A 11 5.96 -18.24 -2.95
N LEU A 12 6.22 -17.30 -3.86
CA LEU A 12 5.15 -16.56 -4.53
C LEU A 12 4.23 -17.45 -5.39
N PRO A 13 4.76 -18.36 -6.24
CA PRO A 13 3.91 -19.34 -6.93
C PRO A 13 3.17 -20.29 -5.98
N GLN A 14 3.80 -20.74 -4.89
CA GLN A 14 3.14 -21.59 -3.89
C GLN A 14 1.98 -20.85 -3.21
N PHE A 15 2.18 -19.57 -2.86
CA PHE A 15 1.14 -18.73 -2.30
C PHE A 15 -0.06 -18.58 -3.22
N LEU A 16 0.16 -18.35 -4.52
CA LEU A 16 -0.94 -18.26 -5.48
C LEU A 16 -1.69 -19.59 -5.61
N ARG A 17 -0.98 -20.72 -5.69
CA ARG A 17 -1.60 -22.05 -5.71
C ARG A 17 -2.42 -22.31 -4.44
N TRP A 18 -1.90 -21.91 -3.29
CA TRP A 18 -2.63 -22.02 -2.02
C TRP A 18 -3.95 -21.24 -2.07
N ILE A 19 -3.93 -19.97 -2.52
CA ILE A 19 -5.16 -19.18 -2.71
C ILE A 19 -6.15 -19.88 -3.64
N HIS A 20 -5.67 -20.37 -4.78
CA HIS A 20 -6.50 -21.06 -5.78
C HIS A 20 -7.17 -22.30 -5.17
N SER A 21 -6.40 -23.19 -4.55
CA SER A 21 -6.92 -24.40 -3.91
C SER A 21 -7.89 -24.08 -2.77
N THR A 22 -7.64 -23.03 -1.97
CA THR A 22 -8.58 -22.60 -0.93
C THR A 22 -9.90 -22.11 -1.52
N LYS A 23 -9.86 -21.32 -2.61
CA LYS A 23 -11.06 -20.85 -3.31
C LYS A 23 -11.90 -22.02 -3.85
N GLU A 24 -11.26 -22.99 -4.50
CA GLU A 24 -11.93 -24.19 -5.02
C GLU A 24 -12.54 -25.05 -3.91
N GLU A 25 -11.81 -25.25 -2.81
CA GLU A 25 -12.30 -26.01 -1.66
C GLU A 25 -13.54 -25.37 -1.04
N VAL A 26 -13.52 -24.05 -0.83
CA VAL A 26 -14.67 -23.32 -0.29
C VAL A 26 -15.85 -23.41 -1.25
N ALA A 27 -15.62 -23.22 -2.56
CA ALA A 27 -16.69 -23.32 -3.55
C ALA A 27 -17.33 -24.72 -3.57
N ARG A 28 -16.52 -25.79 -3.46
CA ARG A 28 -17.01 -27.17 -3.42
C ARG A 28 -17.86 -27.44 -2.18
N ARG A 29 -17.48 -26.91 -1.02
CA ARG A 29 -18.19 -27.13 0.26
C ARG A 29 -19.48 -26.35 0.38
N THR A 30 -19.53 -25.15 -0.18
CA THR A 30 -20.62 -24.20 0.03
C THR A 30 -21.59 -24.11 -1.16
N GLY A 31 -21.15 -24.51 -2.35
CA GLY A 31 -21.89 -24.31 -3.60
C GLY A 31 -21.85 -22.88 -4.14
N PHE A 32 -21.16 -21.95 -3.47
CA PHE A 32 -21.06 -20.55 -3.88
C PHE A 32 -19.67 -20.21 -4.40
N GLN A 33 -19.61 -19.31 -5.38
CA GLN A 33 -18.33 -18.75 -5.81
C GLN A 33 -17.93 -17.60 -4.90
N TYR A 34 -16.72 -17.68 -4.34
CA TYR A 34 -16.11 -16.63 -3.54
C TYR A 34 -14.88 -16.07 -4.24
N TYR A 35 -14.53 -14.84 -3.88
CA TYR A 35 -13.26 -14.23 -4.25
C TYR A 35 -12.41 -14.00 -2.99
N PRO A 36 -11.09 -14.28 -3.06
CA PRO A 36 -10.20 -14.04 -1.95
C PRO A 36 -9.93 -12.53 -1.77
N VAL A 37 -9.92 -12.08 -0.51
CA VAL A 37 -9.56 -10.70 -0.13
C VAL A 37 -8.31 -10.76 0.76
N LEU A 38 -7.21 -10.20 0.27
CA LEU A 38 -5.99 -10.01 1.05
C LEU A 38 -6.15 -8.74 1.90
N ALA A 39 -6.47 -8.94 3.16
CA ALA A 39 -6.61 -7.87 4.14
C ALA A 39 -5.32 -7.70 4.95
N ALA A 40 -4.84 -6.46 5.06
CA ALA A 40 -3.71 -6.13 5.92
C ALA A 40 -3.93 -4.78 6.61
N HIS A 41 -3.42 -4.65 7.83
CA HIS A 41 -3.53 -3.42 8.58
C HIS A 41 -2.56 -2.37 8.03
N ARG A 42 -3.08 -1.31 7.38
CA ARG A 42 -2.31 -0.36 6.54
C ARG A 42 -1.82 -0.98 5.21
N GLY A 43 -2.40 -2.11 4.81
CA GLY A 43 -1.95 -2.93 3.69
C GLY A 43 -1.79 -2.20 2.36
N LEU A 44 -2.80 -1.39 1.99
CA LEU A 44 -2.80 -0.69 0.70
C LEU A 44 -1.69 0.36 0.56
N ARG A 45 -1.10 0.81 1.68
CA ARG A 45 0.01 1.78 1.69
C ARG A 45 1.37 1.14 1.89
N PHE A 46 1.44 -0.12 2.36
CA PHE A 46 2.70 -0.76 2.74
C PHE A 46 2.85 -2.15 2.10
N ASP A 47 2.11 -3.15 2.59
CA ASP A 47 2.24 -4.55 2.20
C ASP A 47 1.96 -4.78 0.72
N VAL A 48 0.87 -4.20 0.20
CA VAL A 48 0.45 -4.36 -1.19
C VAL A 48 1.48 -3.77 -2.17
N PRO A 49 1.98 -2.52 -1.99
CA PRO A 49 3.12 -2.01 -2.74
C PRO A 49 4.37 -2.91 -2.71
N ILE A 50 4.69 -3.53 -1.57
CA ILE A 50 5.84 -4.44 -1.44
C ILE A 50 5.59 -5.70 -2.27
N LEU A 51 4.43 -6.34 -2.11
CA LEU A 51 4.04 -7.51 -2.89
C LEU A 51 4.15 -7.25 -4.40
N LEU A 52 3.55 -6.15 -4.88
CA LEU A 52 3.59 -5.80 -6.30
C LEU A 52 5.00 -5.49 -6.79
N ALA A 53 5.85 -4.87 -5.97
CA ALA A 53 7.26 -4.67 -6.31
C ALA A 53 8.03 -6.00 -6.43
N GLU A 54 7.78 -6.97 -5.54
CA GLU A 54 8.42 -8.28 -5.60
C GLU A 54 7.95 -9.12 -6.80
N ILE A 55 6.68 -9.02 -7.17
CA ILE A 55 6.11 -9.62 -8.39
C ILE A 55 6.75 -9.02 -9.63
N GLU A 56 6.81 -7.68 -9.74
CA GLU A 56 7.42 -7.01 -10.90
C GLU A 56 8.91 -7.31 -11.07
N ARG A 57 9.64 -7.57 -9.98
CA ARG A 57 11.05 -7.98 -10.02
C ARG A 57 11.25 -9.40 -10.56
N ARG A 58 10.20 -10.22 -10.62
CA ARG A 58 10.26 -11.66 -10.96
C ARG A 58 9.14 -12.07 -11.94
N PRO A 59 9.06 -11.42 -13.12
CA PRO A 59 7.94 -11.62 -14.05
C PRO A 59 7.79 -13.06 -14.56
N ASN A 60 8.88 -13.83 -14.58
CA ASN A 60 8.89 -15.22 -15.04
C ASN A 60 8.30 -16.23 -14.02
N LYS A 61 7.81 -15.75 -12.87
CA LYS A 61 7.29 -16.61 -11.77
C LYS A 61 5.87 -16.27 -11.38
N LEU A 62 5.56 -14.98 -11.29
CA LEU A 62 4.23 -14.47 -11.02
C LEU A 62 4.08 -13.14 -11.74
N THR A 63 2.99 -12.96 -12.47
CA THR A 63 2.66 -11.68 -13.10
C THR A 63 1.59 -10.97 -12.29
N ALA A 64 1.52 -9.65 -12.43
CA ALA A 64 0.40 -8.89 -11.87
C ALA A 64 -0.95 -9.30 -12.52
N SER A 65 -0.94 -9.86 -13.74
CA SER A 65 -2.17 -10.37 -14.38
C SER A 65 -2.72 -11.61 -13.70
N ALA A 66 -1.84 -12.49 -13.18
CA ALA A 66 -2.28 -13.67 -12.43
C ALA A 66 -3.13 -13.30 -11.20
N LEU A 67 -2.86 -12.16 -10.56
CA LEU A 67 -3.70 -11.66 -9.46
C LEU A 67 -5.11 -11.26 -9.93
N VAL A 68 -5.23 -10.77 -11.17
CA VAL A 68 -6.51 -10.41 -11.79
C VAL A 68 -7.25 -11.66 -12.25
N GLU A 69 -6.56 -12.59 -12.89
CA GLU A 69 -7.09 -13.87 -13.37
C GLU A 69 -7.64 -14.72 -12.20
N GLU A 70 -6.95 -14.73 -11.07
CA GLU A 70 -7.40 -15.42 -9.86
C GLU A 70 -8.51 -14.68 -9.10
N ASN A 71 -8.92 -13.50 -9.59
CA ASN A 71 -9.88 -12.60 -8.96
C ASN A 71 -9.51 -12.26 -7.50
N ILE A 72 -8.25 -11.91 -7.26
CA ILE A 72 -7.75 -11.54 -5.93
C ILE A 72 -8.01 -10.06 -5.67
N HIS A 73 -8.56 -9.76 -4.48
CA HIS A 73 -8.83 -8.40 -4.04
C HIS A 73 -8.01 -8.01 -2.82
N PHE A 74 -8.02 -6.72 -2.49
CA PHE A 74 -7.24 -6.15 -1.40
C PHE A 74 -8.11 -5.26 -0.51
N ALA A 75 -7.86 -5.31 0.80
CA ALA A 75 -8.51 -4.45 1.78
C ALA A 75 -7.53 -3.91 2.82
N ASP A 76 -7.86 -2.74 3.38
CA ASP A 76 -7.07 -2.09 4.44
C ASP A 76 -7.91 -1.99 5.72
N THR A 77 -7.59 -2.82 6.71
CA THR A 77 -8.35 -2.88 7.96
C THR A 77 -8.21 -1.59 8.78
N LEU A 78 -7.08 -0.87 8.67
CA LEU A 78 -6.89 0.40 9.36
C LEU A 78 -7.86 1.48 8.84
N GLN A 79 -8.14 1.50 7.53
CA GLN A 79 -9.09 2.46 6.97
C GLN A 79 -10.52 2.17 7.44
N CYS A 80 -10.91 0.91 7.48
CA CYS A 80 -12.20 0.49 8.01
C CYS A 80 -12.36 0.89 9.48
N LEU A 81 -11.37 0.56 10.33
CA LEU A 81 -11.40 0.94 11.76
C LEU A 81 -11.42 2.46 11.97
N LYS A 82 -10.70 3.22 11.15
CA LYS A 82 -10.75 4.70 11.19
C LYS A 82 -12.14 5.24 10.88
N GLN A 83 -12.79 4.67 9.87
CA GLN A 83 -14.13 5.08 9.49
C GLN A 83 -15.14 4.71 10.58
N ALA A 84 -15.12 3.46 11.07
CA ALA A 84 -15.99 3.01 12.16
C ALA A 84 -15.81 3.84 13.44
N LYS A 85 -14.55 4.15 13.82
CA LYS A 85 -14.30 5.01 14.98
C LYS A 85 -14.88 6.41 14.78
N LYS A 86 -14.71 7.00 13.58
CA LYS A 86 -15.27 8.31 13.22
C LYS A 86 -16.81 8.31 13.25
N GLU A 87 -17.44 7.19 12.92
CA GLU A 87 -18.89 6.99 12.95
C GLU A 87 -19.44 6.69 14.35
N GLY A 88 -18.58 6.69 15.38
CA GLY A 88 -19.03 6.49 16.76
C GLY A 88 -19.16 5.02 17.16
N HIS A 89 -18.50 4.09 16.47
CA HIS A 89 -18.56 2.67 16.80
C HIS A 89 -18.19 2.43 18.30
N PRO A 90 -19.06 1.81 19.12
CA PRO A 90 -18.89 1.76 20.58
C PRO A 90 -17.57 1.15 21.02
N ALA A 91 -17.21 0.00 20.45
CA ALA A 91 -15.99 -0.73 20.79
C ALA A 91 -14.67 0.01 20.46
N LEU A 92 -14.72 1.11 19.70
CA LEU A 92 -13.53 1.85 19.25
C LEU A 92 -13.36 3.20 19.94
N GLN A 93 -14.32 3.64 20.76
CA GLN A 93 -14.28 4.97 21.38
C GLN A 93 -13.10 5.10 22.35
N ASP A 94 -12.92 4.11 23.22
CA ASP A 94 -11.87 4.09 24.24
C ASP A 94 -10.49 3.66 23.70
N VAL A 95 -10.43 3.24 22.44
CA VAL A 95 -9.17 2.83 21.79
C VAL A 95 -8.31 4.05 21.49
N GLN A 96 -7.26 4.30 22.26
CA GLN A 96 -6.41 5.49 22.10
C GLN A 96 -5.80 5.63 20.70
N SER A 97 -5.26 4.55 20.14
CA SER A 97 -4.62 4.50 18.84
C SER A 97 -5.10 3.31 18.03
N LEU A 98 -5.26 3.48 16.72
CA LEU A 98 -5.60 2.39 15.81
C LEU A 98 -4.35 1.69 15.26
N SER A 99 -3.20 1.76 15.94
CA SER A 99 -2.05 0.91 15.59
C SER A 99 -2.34 -0.54 15.96
N LEU A 100 -1.73 -1.49 15.23
CA LEU A 100 -1.93 -2.92 15.47
C LEU A 100 -1.63 -3.30 16.93
N ALA A 101 -0.51 -2.82 17.49
CA ALA A 101 -0.14 -3.08 18.87
C ALA A 101 -1.19 -2.57 19.88
N ASN A 102 -1.69 -1.33 19.70
CA ASN A 102 -2.67 -0.76 20.63
C ASN A 102 -4.03 -1.45 20.51
N LEU A 103 -4.43 -1.82 19.29
CA LEU A 103 -5.64 -2.61 19.06
C LEU A 103 -5.53 -3.99 19.69
N HIS A 104 -4.40 -4.67 19.51
CA HIS A 104 -4.17 -6.00 20.06
C HIS A 104 -4.19 -5.98 21.60
N SER A 105 -3.49 -5.04 22.22
CA SER A 105 -3.55 -4.86 23.69
C SER A 105 -4.93 -4.48 24.22
N HIS A 106 -5.79 -3.85 23.40
CA HIS A 106 -7.15 -3.50 23.81
C HIS A 106 -8.12 -4.68 23.68
N PHE A 107 -8.06 -5.43 22.58
CA PHE A 107 -9.01 -6.50 22.27
C PHE A 107 -8.56 -7.90 22.70
N ALA A 108 -7.27 -8.08 22.99
CA ALA A 108 -6.64 -9.31 23.49
C ALA A 108 -5.57 -8.98 24.55
N PRO A 109 -5.94 -8.33 25.68
CA PRO A 109 -5.00 -7.84 26.69
C PRO A 109 -4.14 -8.95 27.34
N GLU A 110 -4.62 -10.19 27.33
CA GLU A 110 -3.92 -11.36 27.86
C GLU A 110 -2.75 -11.82 26.97
N LYS A 111 -2.63 -11.29 25.75
CA LYS A 111 -1.56 -11.64 24.80
C LYS A 111 -0.73 -10.40 24.45
N PRO A 112 0.52 -10.28 24.94
CA PRO A 112 1.37 -9.17 24.53
C PRO A 112 1.70 -9.26 23.04
N HIS A 113 1.56 -8.13 22.34
CA HIS A 113 1.86 -8.06 20.92
C HIS A 113 3.37 -8.24 20.65
N GLN A 114 3.74 -9.34 19.99
CA GLN A 114 5.10 -9.62 19.55
C GLN A 114 5.32 -9.14 18.10
N GLY A 115 5.36 -7.83 17.90
CA GLY A 115 5.44 -7.22 16.57
C GLY A 115 6.73 -7.52 15.78
N HIS A 116 6.77 -7.04 14.54
CA HIS A 116 7.91 -7.14 13.59
C HIS A 116 8.16 -8.53 13.00
N ARG A 117 7.20 -9.45 13.13
CA ARG A 117 7.18 -10.71 12.40
C ARG A 117 5.84 -10.83 11.69
N ALA A 118 5.86 -11.04 10.38
CA ALA A 118 4.64 -11.08 9.57
C ALA A 118 3.57 -12.03 10.13
N LEU A 119 3.96 -13.23 10.58
CA LEU A 119 3.03 -14.17 11.19
C LEU A 119 2.42 -13.64 12.51
N ARG A 120 3.22 -12.99 13.37
CA ARG A 120 2.73 -12.41 14.62
C ARG A 120 1.78 -11.24 14.38
N ASP A 121 2.06 -10.45 13.35
CA ASP A 121 1.17 -9.35 12.96
C ASP A 121 -0.17 -9.88 12.43
N VAL A 122 -0.16 -11.00 11.68
CA VAL A 122 -1.37 -11.69 11.23
C VAL A 122 -2.14 -12.31 12.40
N GLU A 123 -1.46 -13.01 13.31
CA GLU A 123 -2.09 -13.58 14.52
C GLU A 123 -2.73 -12.48 15.38
N ALA A 124 -2.07 -11.34 15.54
CA ALA A 124 -2.64 -10.20 16.26
C ALA A 124 -3.88 -9.62 15.54
N MET A 125 -3.87 -9.55 14.21
CA MET A 125 -5.06 -9.17 13.44
C MET A 125 -6.21 -10.17 13.63
N GLU A 126 -5.92 -11.48 13.64
CA GLU A 126 -6.92 -12.50 13.91
C GLU A 126 -7.52 -12.34 15.31
N ASP A 127 -6.68 -12.18 16.35
CA ASP A 127 -7.13 -11.97 17.72
C ASP A 127 -8.07 -10.75 17.83
N ILE A 128 -7.70 -9.62 17.21
CA ILE A 128 -8.53 -8.41 17.19
C ILE A 128 -9.89 -8.68 16.56
N PHE A 129 -9.93 -9.28 15.36
CA PHE A 129 -11.17 -9.46 14.62
C PHE A 129 -11.97 -10.73 15.01
N ARG A 130 -11.43 -11.59 15.88
CA ARG A 130 -12.21 -12.62 16.56
C ARG A 130 -13.06 -12.05 17.70
N ASN A 131 -12.72 -10.86 18.21
CA ASN A 131 -13.55 -10.19 19.19
C ASN A 131 -14.89 -9.77 18.56
N GLU A 132 -16.00 -10.27 19.12
CA GLU A 132 -17.36 -10.08 18.59
C GLU A 132 -17.73 -8.61 18.41
N SER A 133 -17.21 -7.74 19.27
CA SER A 133 -17.50 -6.31 19.24
C SER A 133 -16.99 -5.61 17.98
N VAL A 134 -16.00 -6.17 17.28
CA VAL A 134 -15.43 -5.62 16.04
C VAL A 134 -15.42 -6.59 14.86
N HIS A 135 -15.77 -7.86 15.08
CA HIS A 135 -15.80 -8.90 14.05
C HIS A 135 -16.60 -8.49 12.81
N ASN A 136 -17.80 -7.94 13.02
CA ASN A 136 -18.71 -7.56 11.94
C ASN A 136 -18.14 -6.43 11.06
N LEU A 137 -17.14 -5.67 11.52
CA LEU A 137 -16.47 -4.66 10.70
C LEU A 137 -15.74 -5.27 9.50
N LEU A 138 -15.39 -6.56 9.54
CA LEU A 138 -14.82 -7.26 8.38
C LEU A 138 -15.78 -7.27 7.18
N THR A 139 -17.09 -7.28 7.42
CA THR A 139 -18.10 -7.24 6.36
C THR A 139 -18.18 -5.86 5.68
N SER A 140 -17.72 -4.82 6.36
CA SER A 140 -17.69 -3.42 5.90
C SER A 140 -16.35 -3.01 5.31
N LEU A 141 -15.44 -3.97 5.03
CA LEU A 141 -14.16 -3.66 4.40
C LEU A 141 -14.35 -3.08 3.00
N SER A 142 -13.71 -1.95 2.72
CA SER A 142 -13.64 -1.39 1.37
C SER A 142 -12.69 -2.24 0.53
N VAL A 143 -13.26 -3.14 -0.28
CA VAL A 143 -12.53 -4.06 -1.14
C VAL A 143 -12.11 -3.37 -2.45
N GLN A 144 -10.83 -3.43 -2.77
CA GLN A 144 -10.27 -2.95 -4.04
C GLN A 144 -9.89 -4.13 -4.93
N THR A 145 -10.29 -4.08 -6.20
CA THR A 145 -9.91 -5.09 -7.18
C THR A 145 -8.39 -5.06 -7.45
N ALA A 146 -7.82 -6.20 -7.86
CA ALA A 146 -6.43 -6.25 -8.33
C ALA A 146 -6.17 -5.20 -9.41
N THR A 147 -7.08 -5.04 -10.39
CA THR A 147 -6.94 -4.07 -11.49
C THR A 147 -6.75 -2.63 -10.97
N VAL A 148 -7.63 -2.17 -10.08
CA VAL A 148 -7.54 -0.81 -9.50
C VAL A 148 -6.24 -0.65 -8.71
N THR A 149 -5.89 -1.67 -7.94
CA THR A 149 -4.70 -1.68 -7.08
C THR A 149 -3.40 -1.62 -7.89
N ILE A 150 -3.30 -2.43 -8.94
CA ILE A 150 -2.15 -2.46 -9.87
C ILE A 150 -2.02 -1.14 -10.61
N GLN A 151 -3.13 -0.54 -11.06
CA GLN A 151 -3.10 0.77 -11.71
C GLN A 151 -2.60 1.87 -10.74
N LYS A 152 -3.06 1.87 -9.48
CA LYS A 152 -2.57 2.80 -8.45
C LYS A 152 -1.08 2.60 -8.21
N TRP A 153 -0.61 1.35 -8.09
CA TRP A 153 0.81 1.03 -7.94
C TRP A 153 1.64 1.55 -9.11
N ARG A 154 1.24 1.28 -10.36
CA ARG A 154 1.94 1.76 -11.56
C ARG A 154 2.08 3.28 -11.57
N LYS A 155 1.00 4.01 -11.26
CA LYS A 155 1.02 5.49 -11.13
C LYS A 155 1.98 5.95 -10.03
N GLN A 156 1.97 5.30 -8.86
CA GLN A 156 2.87 5.64 -7.75
C GLN A 156 4.34 5.37 -8.10
N ARG A 157 4.63 4.22 -8.72
CA ARG A 157 5.97 3.85 -9.18
C ARG A 157 6.49 4.82 -10.23
N GLU A 158 5.66 5.19 -11.21
CA GLU A 158 6.04 6.17 -12.23
C GLU A 158 6.33 7.53 -11.61
N LEU A 159 5.51 7.99 -10.65
CA LEU A 159 5.77 9.22 -9.92
C LEU A 159 7.10 9.16 -9.15
N ARG A 160 7.38 8.05 -8.45
CA ARG A 160 8.67 7.84 -7.75
C ARG A 160 9.84 7.87 -8.72
N ARG A 161 9.71 7.24 -9.89
CA ARG A 161 10.74 7.26 -10.95
C ARG A 161 10.97 8.67 -11.47
N LYS A 162 9.90 9.42 -11.75
CA LYS A 162 9.99 10.82 -12.22
C LYS A 162 10.63 11.72 -11.16
N LYS A 163 10.28 11.55 -9.88
CA LYS A 163 10.91 12.29 -8.76
C LYS A 163 12.39 12.00 -8.67
N ARG A 164 12.77 10.71 -8.70
CA ARG A 164 14.17 10.28 -8.65
C ARG A 164 14.95 10.86 -9.82
N SER A 165 14.47 10.68 -11.04
CA SER A 165 15.12 11.25 -12.24
C SER A 165 15.29 12.77 -12.14
N LEU A 166 14.28 13.49 -11.62
CA LEU A 166 14.37 14.94 -11.43
C LEU A 166 15.43 15.32 -10.40
N ARG A 167 15.52 14.59 -9.28
CA ARG A 167 16.54 14.77 -8.25
C ARG A 167 17.94 14.45 -8.78
N ASP A 168 18.09 13.32 -9.46
CA ASP A 168 19.37 12.90 -10.04
C ASP A 168 19.87 13.94 -11.06
N SER A 169 18.96 14.53 -11.84
CA SER A 169 19.32 15.50 -12.88
C SER A 169 19.55 16.92 -12.35
N LEU A 170 18.91 17.32 -11.25
CA LEU A 170 19.08 18.64 -10.61
C LEU A 170 20.06 18.62 -9.43
N GLY A 171 20.64 17.46 -9.11
CA GLY A 171 21.53 17.23 -7.98
C GLY A 171 20.82 17.23 -6.61
N GLN A 172 21.60 17.23 -5.54
CA GLN A 172 21.08 17.28 -4.14
C GLN A 172 20.34 18.58 -3.79
N THR A 173 20.19 19.50 -4.75
CA THR A 173 19.62 20.84 -4.61
C THR A 173 18.11 20.85 -4.36
N ILE A 174 17.40 19.76 -4.61
CA ILE A 174 15.94 19.68 -4.41
C ILE A 174 15.48 18.51 -3.56
N THR A 175 14.47 18.76 -2.72
CA THR A 175 13.81 17.78 -1.87
C THR A 175 12.71 17.01 -2.62
N ASP A 176 12.26 15.89 -2.04
CA ASP A 176 11.17 15.07 -2.58
C ASP A 176 9.83 15.82 -2.70
N SER A 177 9.59 16.81 -1.82
CA SER A 177 8.40 17.66 -1.85
C SER A 177 8.48 18.69 -2.98
N GLN A 178 9.63 19.32 -3.16
CA GLN A 178 9.90 20.21 -4.30
C GLN A 178 9.80 19.46 -5.64
N ALA A 179 10.39 18.26 -5.72
CA ALA A 179 10.26 17.41 -6.89
C ALA A 179 8.80 17.05 -7.20
N GLN A 180 8.00 16.75 -6.17
CA GLN A 180 6.58 16.49 -6.35
C GLN A 180 5.81 17.72 -6.83
N SER A 181 6.10 18.91 -6.29
CA SER A 181 5.46 20.16 -6.69
C SER A 181 5.75 20.49 -8.17
N LEU A 182 7.01 20.34 -8.60
CA LEU A 182 7.43 20.48 -10.00
C LEU A 182 6.65 19.54 -10.93
N LEU A 183 6.59 18.25 -10.58
CA LEU A 183 5.87 17.26 -11.39
C LEU A 183 4.36 17.52 -11.44
N LYS A 184 3.74 17.96 -10.34
CA LYS A 184 2.31 18.35 -10.32
C LYS A 184 2.02 19.50 -11.28
N LYS A 185 2.99 20.39 -11.51
CA LYS A 185 2.89 21.50 -12.46
C LYS A 185 3.29 21.12 -13.89
N GLY A 186 3.52 19.82 -14.14
CA GLY A 186 3.94 19.31 -15.43
C GLY A 186 5.38 19.71 -15.81
N LEU A 187 6.21 20.12 -14.84
CA LEU A 187 7.60 20.54 -15.02
C LEU A 187 8.56 19.38 -14.71
N GLY A 188 8.75 18.49 -15.69
CA GLY A 188 9.83 17.50 -15.66
C GLY A 188 11.18 18.12 -16.05
N PHE A 189 12.28 17.37 -15.87
CA PHE A 189 13.64 17.86 -16.12
C PHE A 189 13.81 18.49 -17.51
N SER A 190 13.40 17.79 -18.58
CA SER A 190 13.51 18.30 -19.96
C SER A 190 12.70 19.58 -20.22
N LYS A 191 11.61 19.81 -19.47
CA LYS A 191 10.85 21.06 -19.55
C LYS A 191 11.52 22.16 -18.74
N LEU A 192 12.15 21.84 -17.61
CA LEU A 192 12.95 22.79 -16.84
C LEU A 192 14.18 23.25 -17.62
N CYS A 193 14.90 22.35 -18.31
CA CYS A 193 16.01 22.74 -19.18
C CYS A 193 15.57 23.68 -20.30
N ARG A 194 14.42 23.38 -20.94
CA ARG A 194 13.83 24.25 -21.97
C ARG A 194 13.42 25.61 -21.40
N LEU A 195 12.78 25.62 -20.24
CA LEU A 195 12.41 26.85 -19.54
C LEU A 195 13.66 27.65 -19.16
N ARG A 196 14.72 26.99 -18.72
CA ARG A 196 15.99 27.65 -18.39
C ARG A 196 16.64 28.28 -19.61
N ALA A 197 16.62 27.60 -20.75
CA ALA A 197 17.18 28.11 -22.00
C ALA A 197 16.45 29.35 -22.54
N THR A 198 15.20 29.60 -22.12
CA THR A 198 14.47 30.83 -22.49
C THR A 198 14.84 32.05 -21.64
N PHE A 199 15.60 31.88 -20.55
CA PHE A 199 16.02 32.99 -19.68
C PHE A 199 17.55 33.12 -19.68
N LEU A 200 18.04 34.27 -20.14
CA LEU A 200 19.47 34.60 -20.15
C LEU A 200 20.00 34.97 -18.75
N VAL A 201 19.11 35.36 -17.83
CA VAL A 201 19.42 35.81 -16.47
C VAL A 201 18.79 34.88 -15.44
N ASP A 202 19.56 34.49 -14.43
CA ASP A 202 19.17 33.53 -13.38
C ASP A 202 17.99 34.01 -12.54
N ASP A 203 17.96 35.30 -12.23
CA ASP A 203 16.88 35.92 -11.45
C ASP A 203 15.53 35.83 -12.15
N ASP A 204 15.49 35.94 -13.47
CA ASP A 204 14.25 35.86 -14.23
C ASP A 204 13.71 34.43 -14.30
N PHE A 205 14.62 33.45 -14.36
CA PHE A 205 14.26 32.04 -14.23
C PHE A 205 13.69 31.73 -12.83
N GLN A 206 14.32 32.25 -11.76
CA GLN A 206 13.82 32.05 -10.39
C GLN A 206 12.48 32.75 -10.16
N LYS A 207 12.28 33.97 -10.68
CA LYS A 207 10.98 34.66 -10.66
C LYS A 207 9.90 33.87 -11.37
N GLU A 208 10.21 33.23 -12.50
CA GLU A 208 9.25 32.39 -13.22
C GLU A 208 8.90 31.11 -12.45
N LEU A 209 9.88 30.47 -11.79
CA LEU A 209 9.62 29.34 -10.88
C LEU A 209 8.75 29.76 -9.68
N GLN A 210 9.00 30.93 -9.10
CA GLN A 210 8.20 31.51 -8.01
C GLN A 210 6.78 31.90 -8.46
N ARG A 211 6.61 32.52 -9.64
CA ARG A 211 5.29 32.78 -10.25
C ARG A 211 4.50 31.50 -10.43
N ARG A 212 5.18 30.41 -10.81
CA ARG A 212 4.58 29.08 -10.90
C ARG A 212 4.38 28.43 -9.53
N LYS A 213 4.65 29.10 -8.40
CA LYS A 213 4.56 28.58 -7.03
C LYS A 213 5.37 27.30 -6.80
N VAL A 214 6.56 27.23 -7.42
CA VAL A 214 7.55 26.18 -7.12
C VAL A 214 8.39 26.70 -5.96
N GLY A 215 8.13 26.21 -4.74
CA GLY A 215 8.94 26.55 -3.56
C GLY A 215 8.25 27.38 -2.46
N SER A 216 6.99 27.80 -2.65
CA SER A 216 6.23 28.36 -1.52
C SER A 216 5.90 27.24 -0.54
N GLN A 217 6.57 27.26 0.62
CA GLN A 217 6.17 26.47 1.79
C GLN A 217 4.74 26.90 2.17
N ASN A 218 3.84 25.93 2.22
CA ASN A 218 2.73 25.95 3.16
C ASN A 218 3.14 25.07 4.33
#